data_AF-A0A7L2IZ90-F1
#
_entry.id   AF-A0A7L2IZ90-F1
#
_cell.length_a   1.000
_cell.length_b   1.000
_cell.length_c   1.000
_cell.angle_alpha   90.00
_cell.angle_beta   90.00
_cell.angle_gamma   90.00
#
_symmetry.space_group_name_H-M   'P 1'
#
loop_
_entity.id
_entity.type
_entity.pdbx_description
1 polymer ?
#
loop_
_entity_poly.entity_id
_entity_poly.type
_entity_poly.pdbx_seq_one_letter_code
_entity_poly.pdbx_strand_id
1 'polypeptide(L)'
;LALSVFFSAVAAMRQQRQKSAFSERVEEFRENIVRYDDEGGGEQDTEAFDIAALRTHTVMRPHKRRKKVSTEIHSLYRQSLQVGPDSAVFRQFISEKLDEANTDPSVPPYDSLQTYAFEGSGSSAGSLSSLGSSPSDMDQSYEYLADWGPHFQQLAALYTSCRGGGD
;
A
#
# COMPACT_ATOMS: atom_id res chain seq x y z
N LEU A 1 -6.76 9.67 -50.12
CA LEU A 1 -7.98 10.37 -49.65
C LEU A 1 -8.74 9.58 -48.59
N ALA A 2 -9.19 8.34 -48.84
CA ALA A 2 -9.94 7.54 -47.87
C ALA A 2 -9.21 7.31 -46.52
N LEU A 3 -7.91 7.01 -46.54
CA LEU A 3 -7.12 6.84 -45.31
C LEU A 3 -7.00 8.14 -44.50
N SER A 4 -6.86 9.28 -45.17
CA SER A 4 -6.81 10.59 -44.50
C SER A 4 -8.12 10.91 -43.79
N VAL A 5 -9.25 10.59 -44.43
CA VAL A 5 -10.59 10.77 -43.84
C VAL A 5 -10.79 9.86 -42.64
N PHE A 6 -10.31 8.61 -42.73
CA PHE A 6 -10.34 7.65 -41.63
C PHE A 6 -9.51 8.12 -40.43
N PHE A 7 -8.28 8.59 -40.66
CA PHE A 7 -7.43 9.14 -39.59
C PHE A 7 -8.06 10.38 -38.93
N SER A 8 -8.66 11.28 -39.72
CA SER A 8 -9.37 12.45 -39.16
C SER A 8 -10.60 12.04 -38.34
N ALA A 9 -11.35 11.02 -38.77
CA ALA A 9 -12.51 10.52 -38.03
C ALA A 9 -12.08 9.88 -36.69
N VAL A 10 -11.01 9.09 -36.69
CA VAL A 10 -10.44 8.48 -35.47
C VAL A 10 -9.90 9.56 -34.53
N ALA A 11 -9.21 10.58 -35.05
CA ALA A 11 -8.71 11.71 -34.25
C ALA A 11 -9.86 12.51 -33.61
N ALA A 12 -10.94 12.78 -34.37
CA ALA A 12 -12.12 13.46 -33.86
C ALA A 12 -12.83 12.64 -32.77
N MET A 13 -12.99 11.32 -32.96
CA MET A 13 -13.55 10.42 -31.94
C MET A 13 -12.70 10.39 -30.66
N ARG A 14 -11.36 10.39 -30.80
CA ARG A 14 -10.43 10.44 -29.65
C ARG A 14 -10.51 11.77 -28.90
N GLN A 15 -10.59 12.89 -29.62
CA GLN A 15 -10.77 14.22 -29.01
C GLN A 15 -12.12 14.33 -28.30
N GLN A 16 -13.20 13.79 -28.86
CA GLN A 16 -14.52 13.80 -28.23
C GLN A 16 -14.52 12.95 -26.94
N ARG A 17 -13.88 11.77 -26.96
CA ARG A 17 -13.70 10.92 -25.77
C ARG A 17 -12.84 11.57 -24.68
N GLN A 18 -11.80 12.33 -25.05
CA GLN A 18 -10.98 13.04 -24.07
C GLN A 18 -11.73 14.23 -23.45
N LYS A 19 -12.54 14.95 -24.24
CA LYS A 19 -13.39 16.03 -23.72
C LYS A 19 -14.46 15.52 -22.77
N SER A 20 -15.10 14.38 -23.08
CA SER A 20 -16.09 13.76 -22.19
C SER A 20 -15.45 13.22 -20.91
N ALA A 21 -14.29 12.54 -21.01
CA ALA A 21 -13.57 12.03 -19.85
C ALA A 21 -13.02 13.16 -18.94
N PHE A 22 -12.64 14.30 -19.52
CA PHE A 22 -12.26 15.48 -18.74
C PHE A 22 -13.48 16.13 -18.06
N SER A 23 -14.63 16.17 -18.74
CA SER A 23 -15.88 16.68 -18.16
C SER A 23 -16.36 15.83 -16.99
N GLU A 24 -16.33 14.50 -17.11
CA GLU A 24 -16.71 13.56 -16.06
C GLU A 24 -15.81 13.70 -14.82
N ARG A 25 -14.49 13.82 -15.01
CA ARG A 25 -13.55 14.08 -13.91
C ARG A 25 -13.76 15.44 -13.25
N VAL A 26 -14.10 16.49 -14.01
CA VAL A 26 -14.34 17.83 -13.46
C VAL A 26 -15.63 17.88 -12.64
N GLU A 27 -16.64 17.07 -12.97
CA GLU A 27 -17.84 16.94 -12.13
C GLU A 27 -17.55 16.16 -10.83
N GLU A 28 -16.73 15.10 -10.88
CA GLU A 28 -16.32 14.33 -9.68
C GLU A 28 -15.62 15.21 -8.62
N PHE A 29 -14.86 16.25 -9.03
CA PHE A 29 -14.25 17.21 -8.09
C PHE A 29 -15.24 18.26 -7.54
N ARG A 30 -16.38 18.49 -8.20
CA ARG A 30 -17.41 19.46 -7.75
C ARG A 30 -18.34 18.86 -6.70
N GLU A 31 -18.44 17.54 -6.65
CA GLU A 31 -19.25 16.79 -5.68
C GLU A 31 -18.73 16.91 -4.24
N ASN A 32 -17.48 17.33 -4.04
CA ASN A 32 -16.88 17.55 -2.72
C ASN A 32 -16.96 19.02 -2.22
N ILE A 33 -17.66 19.91 -2.94
CA ILE A 33 -17.86 21.29 -2.48
C ILE A 33 -19.10 21.33 -1.58
N VAL A 34 -18.92 20.98 -0.31
CA VAL A 34 -19.95 21.13 0.72
C VAL A 34 -20.08 22.63 1.06
N ARG A 35 -21.30 23.17 1.01
CA ARG A 35 -21.56 24.55 1.44
C ARG A 35 -21.53 24.58 2.97
N TYR A 36 -20.47 25.14 3.54
CA TYR A 36 -20.28 25.29 4.99
C TYR A 36 -21.13 26.37 5.66
N ASP A 37 -22.07 26.99 4.93
CA ASP A 37 -22.98 27.99 5.51
C ASP A 37 -24.23 27.36 6.17
N ASP A 38 -24.39 26.03 6.14
CA ASP A 38 -25.61 25.35 6.65
C ASP A 38 -25.36 24.28 7.73
N GLU A 39 -24.12 24.06 8.17
CA GLU A 39 -23.83 23.06 9.22
C GLU A 39 -22.81 23.57 10.25
N GLY A 40 -23.34 24.36 11.19
CA GLY A 40 -22.65 24.74 12.42
C GLY A 40 -22.55 23.55 13.38
N GLY A 41 -21.54 22.70 13.20
CA GLY A 41 -21.26 21.58 14.11
C GLY A 41 -20.38 21.97 15.28
N GLY A 42 -20.86 22.78 16.23
CA GLY A 42 -20.00 23.17 17.36
C GLY A 42 -20.61 23.87 18.57
N GLU A 43 -21.91 24.14 18.61
CA GLU A 43 -22.52 24.84 19.76
C GLU A 43 -23.22 23.93 20.78
N GLN A 44 -23.38 22.63 20.48
CA GLN A 44 -24.16 21.73 21.32
C GLN A 44 -23.44 21.27 22.61
N ASP A 45 -22.10 21.31 22.66
CA ASP A 45 -21.33 20.89 23.84
C ASP A 45 -21.04 22.03 24.82
N THR A 46 -21.48 23.25 24.52
CA THR A 46 -21.16 24.45 25.32
C THR A 46 -21.82 24.47 26.70
N GLU A 47 -22.86 23.66 26.89
CA GLU A 47 -23.61 23.56 28.15
C GLU A 47 -23.38 22.26 28.92
N ALA A 48 -22.66 21.29 28.34
CA ALA A 48 -22.45 19.96 28.92
C ALA A 48 -21.41 19.92 30.06
N PHE A 49 -20.67 21.01 30.27
CA PHE A 49 -19.60 21.08 31.27
C PHE A 49 -19.89 22.12 32.36
N ASP A 50 -20.04 21.67 33.61
CA ASP A 50 -20.11 22.56 34.77
C ASP A 50 -18.71 23.02 35.20
N ILE A 51 -18.35 24.25 34.83
CA ILE A 51 -17.08 24.88 35.18
C ILE A 51 -16.93 25.05 36.71
N ALA A 52 -18.02 25.00 37.48
CA ALA A 52 -17.96 25.05 38.94
C ALA A 52 -17.27 23.81 39.54
N ALA A 53 -17.34 22.65 38.87
CA ALA A 53 -16.66 21.43 39.31
C ALA A 53 -15.12 21.55 39.29
N LEU A 54 -14.58 22.50 38.52
CA LEU A 54 -13.14 22.77 38.44
C LEU A 54 -12.65 23.80 39.48
N ARG A 55 -13.55 24.37 40.31
CA ARG A 55 -13.17 25.36 41.31
C ARG A 55 -12.76 24.69 42.63
N THR A 56 -11.46 24.60 42.88
CA THR A 56 -10.92 24.33 44.22
C THR A 56 -11.37 25.45 45.17
N HIS A 57 -12.04 25.08 46.27
CA HIS A 57 -12.74 25.98 47.21
C HIS A 57 -11.88 27.03 47.95
N THR A 58 -10.59 27.20 47.63
CA THR A 58 -9.68 28.03 48.43
C THR A 58 -9.44 29.45 47.94
N VAL A 59 -9.95 29.90 46.78
CA VAL A 59 -9.80 31.32 46.40
C VAL A 59 -10.99 31.82 45.57
N MET A 60 -12.02 32.36 46.24
CA MET A 60 -13.00 33.22 45.58
C MET A 60 -12.35 34.58 45.24
N ARG A 61 -12.02 34.80 43.97
CA ARG A 61 -11.77 36.15 43.42
C ARG A 61 -12.96 36.55 42.54
N PRO A 62 -13.50 37.78 42.67
CA PRO A 62 -14.67 38.20 41.91
C PRO A 62 -14.35 38.27 40.41
N HIS A 63 -15.21 37.62 39.61
CA HIS A 63 -15.05 37.46 38.17
C HIS A 63 -15.35 38.78 37.44
N LYS A 64 -14.32 39.49 36.95
CA LYS A 64 -14.49 40.60 36.01
C LYS A 64 -14.74 40.02 34.61
N ARG A 65 -15.75 40.54 33.91
CA ARG A 65 -16.08 40.16 32.52
C ARG A 65 -14.83 40.26 31.64
N ARG A 66 -14.47 39.16 30.97
CA ARG A 66 -13.34 39.08 30.04
C ARG A 66 -13.58 40.07 28.90
N LYS A 67 -12.79 41.14 28.84
CA LYS A 67 -12.71 42.00 27.66
C LYS A 67 -12.10 41.19 26.51
N LYS A 68 -12.62 41.36 25.29
CA LYS A 68 -12.09 40.77 24.06
C LYS A 68 -10.57 40.96 24.04
N VAL A 69 -9.83 39.85 24.00
CA VAL A 69 -8.38 39.85 23.78
C VAL A 69 -8.18 40.39 22.36
N SER A 70 -7.73 41.64 22.26
CA SER A 70 -7.33 42.21 20.97
C SER A 70 -6.03 41.52 20.54
N THR A 71 -5.73 41.64 19.25
CA THR A 71 -4.57 41.15 18.51
C THR A 71 -3.18 41.58 19.04
N GLU A 72 -3.09 42.17 20.24
CA GLU A 72 -1.85 42.62 20.88
C GLU A 72 -0.85 41.49 21.17
N ILE A 73 -1.31 40.24 21.38
CA ILE A 73 -0.41 39.12 21.66
C ILE A 73 0.57 38.86 20.50
N HIS A 74 0.15 39.08 19.25
CA HIS A 74 1.03 38.95 18.07
C HIS A 74 2.11 40.04 18.02
N SER A 75 1.85 41.22 18.57
CA SER A 75 2.80 42.34 18.54
C SER A 75 3.95 42.16 19.53
N LEU A 76 3.67 41.62 20.71
CA LEU A 76 4.66 41.46 21.78
C LEU A 76 5.69 40.37 21.46
N TYR A 77 5.27 39.29 20.80
CA TYR A 77 6.20 38.26 20.33
C TYR A 77 7.19 38.80 19.29
N ARG A 78 6.70 39.62 18.33
CA ARG A 78 7.56 40.30 17.35
C ARG A 78 8.50 41.33 17.97
N GLN A 79 8.02 42.08 18.96
CA GLN A 79 8.81 43.12 19.62
C GLN A 79 9.89 42.54 20.54
N SER A 80 9.64 41.38 21.16
CA SER A 80 10.60 40.62 21.98
C SER A 80 11.87 40.24 21.20
N LEU A 81 11.74 39.95 19.90
CA LEU A 81 12.85 39.55 19.03
C LEU A 81 13.60 40.72 18.39
N GLN A 82 13.19 41.99 18.63
CA GLN A 82 13.76 43.20 17.98
C GLN A 82 13.67 43.21 16.44
N VAL A 83 12.72 42.47 15.88
CA VAL A 83 12.60 42.29 14.44
C VAL A 83 11.56 43.25 13.86
N GLY A 84 12.02 44.45 13.51
CA GLY A 84 11.23 45.43 12.76
C GLY A 84 11.12 45.08 11.26
N PRO A 85 10.11 45.62 10.54
CA PRO A 85 9.78 45.25 9.16
C PRO A 85 10.89 45.52 8.13
N ASP A 86 11.88 46.36 8.46
CA ASP A 86 13.01 46.68 7.58
C ASP A 86 14.37 46.17 8.10
N SER A 87 14.35 45.29 9.10
CA SER A 87 15.58 44.71 9.60
C SER A 87 16.09 43.65 8.60
N ALA A 88 17.33 43.83 8.12
CA ALA A 88 18.03 42.79 7.37
C ALA A 88 18.03 41.45 8.12
N VAL A 89 18.00 41.51 9.45
CA VAL A 89 17.83 40.39 10.37
C VAL A 89 16.51 39.65 10.14
N PHE A 90 15.38 40.34 9.93
CA PHE A 90 14.11 39.65 9.64
C PHE A 90 14.18 38.89 8.32
N ARG A 91 14.73 39.53 7.29
CA ARG A 91 14.85 38.91 5.96
C ARG A 91 15.73 37.67 6.04
N GLN A 92 16.85 37.76 6.75
CA GLN A 92 17.73 36.62 6.99
C GLN A 92 17.02 35.50 7.76
N PHE A 93 16.27 35.82 8.82
CA PHE A 93 15.51 34.84 9.59
C PHE A 93 14.44 34.13 8.74
N ILE A 94 13.70 34.87 7.92
CA ILE A 94 12.70 34.28 7.02
C ILE A 94 13.38 33.41 5.96
N SER A 95 14.51 33.85 5.39
CA SER A 95 15.29 33.05 4.44
C SER A 95 15.82 31.77 5.08
N GLU A 96 16.32 31.83 6.31
CA GLU A 96 16.80 30.67 7.06
C GLU A 96 15.67 29.68 7.36
N LYS A 97 14.51 30.18 7.83
CA LYS A 97 13.33 29.33 8.08
C LYS A 97 12.71 28.75 6.82
N LEU A 98 12.81 29.46 5.70
CA LEU A 98 12.37 28.97 4.40
C LEU A 98 13.28 27.83 3.90
N ASP A 99 14.60 27.96 4.08
CA ASP A 99 15.56 26.92 3.71
C ASP A 99 15.39 25.66 4.57
N GLU A 100 15.16 25.84 5.87
CA GLU A 100 14.80 24.75 6.81
C GLU A 100 13.55 24.02 6.35
N ALA A 101 12.49 24.74 5.96
CA ALA A 101 11.24 24.15 5.51
C ALA A 101 11.35 23.47 4.13
N ASN A 102 12.14 24.02 3.21
CA ASN A 102 12.34 23.43 1.88
C ASN A 102 13.17 22.15 1.89
N THR A 103 14.03 21.99 2.92
CA THR A 103 14.93 20.84 3.06
C THR A 103 14.37 19.79 4.01
N ASP A 104 13.18 20.01 4.57
CA ASP A 104 12.52 19.09 5.48
C ASP A 104 12.24 17.74 4.75
N PRO A 105 12.83 16.62 5.19
CA PRO A 105 12.59 15.31 4.56
C PRO A 105 11.25 14.69 5.00
N SER A 106 10.56 15.28 5.98
CA SER A 106 9.26 14.81 6.47
C SER A 106 8.09 15.27 5.62
N VAL A 107 8.31 16.17 4.65
CA VAL A 107 7.28 16.57 3.70
C VAL A 107 7.19 15.61 2.51
N PRO A 108 5.99 15.46 1.92
CA PRO A 108 5.73 14.51 0.84
C PRO A 108 6.53 14.80 -0.45
N PRO A 109 6.65 13.84 -1.39
CA PRO A 109 5.86 12.60 -1.48
C PRO A 109 6.40 11.49 -0.58
N TYR A 110 5.53 10.92 0.25
CA TYR A 110 5.87 9.72 1.02
C TYR A 110 6.00 8.51 0.08
N ASP A 111 6.83 7.56 0.49
CA ASP A 111 6.94 6.28 -0.20
C ASP A 111 5.60 5.53 -0.15
N SER A 112 5.25 4.89 -1.27
CA SER A 112 4.08 4.01 -1.35
C SER A 112 4.49 2.54 -1.32
N LEU A 113 3.73 1.73 -0.61
CA LEU A 113 3.87 0.28 -0.67
C LEU A 113 2.95 -0.27 -1.76
N GLN A 114 3.51 -1.08 -2.65
CA GLN A 114 2.75 -1.84 -3.63
C GLN A 114 2.64 -3.30 -3.17
N THR A 115 1.44 -3.70 -2.77
CA THR A 115 1.17 -5.08 -2.39
C THR A 115 0.90 -5.91 -3.64
N TYR A 116 1.68 -6.99 -3.82
CA TYR A 116 1.47 -7.97 -4.87
C TYR A 116 0.96 -9.27 -4.24
N ALA A 117 -0.14 -9.80 -4.78
CA ALA A 117 -0.78 -11.03 -4.30
C ALA A 117 -1.17 -11.97 -5.46
N PHE A 118 -0.51 -11.83 -6.60
CA PHE A 118 -0.80 -12.68 -7.75
C PHE A 118 -0.14 -14.05 -7.57
N GLU A 119 -0.95 -15.06 -7.26
CA GLU A 119 -0.53 -16.44 -7.04
C GLU A 119 -0.24 -17.20 -8.34
N GLY A 120 -0.75 -16.73 -9.47
CA GLY A 120 -0.74 -17.45 -10.74
C GLY A 120 -2.14 -17.94 -11.13
N SER A 121 -2.21 -18.65 -12.24
CA SER A 121 -3.48 -19.13 -12.84
C SER A 121 -3.73 -20.62 -12.63
N GLY A 122 -2.95 -21.29 -11.78
CA GLY A 122 -3.11 -22.74 -11.53
C GLY A 122 -2.89 -23.61 -12.77
N SER A 123 -1.88 -23.30 -13.59
CA SER A 123 -1.57 -24.10 -14.78
C SER A 123 -1.13 -25.52 -14.41
N SER A 124 -1.56 -26.51 -15.20
CA SER A 124 -1.12 -27.89 -15.01
C SER A 124 0.39 -28.01 -15.22
N ALA A 125 1.06 -28.70 -14.31
CA ALA A 125 2.51 -28.91 -14.32
C ALA A 125 2.94 -29.96 -15.36
N GLY A 126 2.43 -29.87 -16.61
CA GLY A 126 2.74 -30.81 -17.69
C GLY A 126 2.66 -32.29 -17.27
N SER A 127 3.48 -33.11 -17.91
CA SER A 127 3.69 -34.50 -17.49
C SER A 127 5.12 -34.64 -16.97
N LEU A 128 5.28 -35.18 -15.76
CA LEU A 128 6.58 -35.49 -15.18
C LEU A 128 7.09 -36.84 -15.71
N SER A 129 8.40 -36.99 -15.77
CA SER A 129 9.02 -38.28 -16.11
C SER A 129 8.76 -39.31 -15.01
N SER A 130 8.49 -40.56 -15.38
CA SER A 130 8.31 -41.65 -14.43
C SER A 130 9.64 -42.04 -13.79
N LEU A 131 9.65 -42.21 -12.46
CA LEU A 131 10.86 -42.55 -11.69
C LEU A 131 11.36 -44.00 -11.90
N GLY A 132 10.59 -44.84 -12.59
CA GLY A 132 10.86 -46.27 -12.77
C GLY A 132 11.40 -46.68 -14.15
N SER A 133 11.63 -45.75 -15.08
CA SER A 133 12.13 -46.09 -16.42
C SER A 133 13.66 -46.17 -16.48
N SER A 134 14.28 -46.82 -15.48
CA SER A 134 15.69 -47.19 -15.58
C SER A 134 15.78 -48.50 -16.37
N PRO A 135 16.66 -48.62 -17.39
CA PRO A 135 16.86 -49.87 -18.14
C PRO A 135 17.53 -50.98 -17.32
N SER A 136 17.64 -50.83 -15.99
CA SER A 136 18.32 -51.76 -15.10
C SER A 136 17.46 -52.96 -14.67
N ASP A 137 16.18 -53.04 -15.08
CA ASP A 137 15.29 -54.17 -14.74
C ASP A 137 15.56 -55.45 -15.55
N MET A 138 16.73 -55.54 -16.19
CA MET A 138 17.10 -56.60 -17.12
C MET A 138 18.00 -57.68 -16.51
N ASP A 139 18.27 -57.65 -15.20
CA ASP A 139 19.01 -58.73 -14.54
C ASP A 139 18.04 -59.69 -13.83
N GLN A 140 17.37 -60.52 -14.64
CA GLN A 140 16.47 -61.60 -14.17
C GLN A 140 17.26 -62.79 -13.58
N SER A 141 18.34 -62.53 -12.84
CA SER A 141 19.13 -63.56 -12.18
C SER A 141 18.56 -63.84 -10.79
N TYR A 142 17.95 -65.01 -10.59
CA TYR A 142 17.31 -65.41 -9.34
C TYR A 142 18.13 -66.43 -8.52
N GLU A 143 19.45 -66.44 -8.70
CA GLU A 143 20.36 -67.40 -8.05
C GLU A 143 20.32 -67.31 -6.51
N TYR A 144 20.05 -66.12 -5.97
CA TYR A 144 19.88 -65.88 -4.53
C TYR A 144 18.69 -66.62 -3.89
N LEU A 145 17.73 -67.11 -4.67
CA LEU A 145 16.59 -67.89 -4.12
C LEU A 145 17.04 -69.22 -3.50
N ALA A 146 18.18 -69.77 -3.94
CA ALA A 146 18.74 -71.00 -3.37
C ALA A 146 19.15 -70.80 -1.90
N ASP A 147 19.58 -69.59 -1.54
CA ASP A 147 20.10 -69.26 -0.21
C ASP A 147 19.01 -68.88 0.81
N TRP A 148 17.76 -68.67 0.35
CA TRP A 148 16.62 -68.27 1.21
C TRP A 148 16.01 -69.42 2.02
N GLY A 149 16.49 -70.65 1.82
CA GLY A 149 16.13 -71.82 2.62
C GLY A 149 14.99 -72.68 2.05
N PRO A 150 14.52 -73.69 2.80
CA PRO A 150 13.73 -74.80 2.27
C PRO A 150 12.37 -74.39 1.68
N HIS A 151 11.75 -73.33 2.22
CA HIS A 151 10.47 -72.81 1.74
C HIS A 151 10.56 -72.23 0.32
N PHE A 152 11.75 -71.78 -0.10
CA PHE A 152 11.98 -71.17 -1.40
C PHE A 152 12.60 -72.14 -2.42
N GLN A 153 12.86 -73.40 -2.05
CA GLN A 153 13.47 -74.39 -2.96
C GLN A 153 12.64 -74.63 -4.23
N GLN A 154 11.31 -74.64 -4.11
CA GLN A 154 10.44 -74.79 -5.27
C GLN A 154 10.54 -73.61 -6.23
N LEU A 155 10.66 -72.38 -5.71
CA LEU A 155 10.87 -71.18 -6.52
C LEU A 155 12.28 -71.18 -7.13
N ALA A 156 13.30 -71.50 -6.33
CA ALA A 156 14.67 -71.63 -6.81
C ALA A 156 14.75 -72.63 -7.97
N ALA A 157 14.15 -73.81 -7.83
CA ALA A 157 14.10 -74.81 -8.88
C ALA A 157 13.41 -74.29 -10.15
N LEU A 158 12.30 -73.55 -10.04
CA LEU A 158 11.59 -73.00 -11.21
C LEU A 158 12.41 -71.94 -11.96
N TYR A 159 13.10 -71.06 -11.25
CA TYR A 159 13.81 -69.93 -11.85
C TYR A 159 15.28 -70.22 -12.22
N THR A 160 15.90 -71.28 -11.68
CA THR A 160 17.29 -71.67 -12.01
C THR A 160 17.38 -72.88 -12.95
N SER A 161 16.34 -73.73 -13.04
CA SER A 161 16.35 -74.95 -13.87
C SER A 161 16.26 -74.67 -15.38
N CYS A 162 15.73 -73.53 -15.80
CA CYS A 162 15.56 -73.20 -17.23
C CYS A 162 16.85 -72.72 -17.95
N ARG A 163 18.02 -72.74 -17.30
CA ARG A 163 19.30 -72.24 -17.85
C ARG A 163 20.28 -73.34 -18.32
N GLY A 164 19.83 -74.59 -18.42
CA GLY A 164 20.66 -75.75 -18.77
C GLY A 164 20.18 -76.58 -19.96
N GLY A 165 19.36 -76.04 -20.85
CA GLY A 165 18.83 -76.75 -22.03
C GLY A 165 19.21 -76.03 -23.32
N GLY A 166 20.48 -76.07 -23.69
CA GLY A 166 21.00 -75.47 -24.92
C GLY A 166 22.31 -76.10 -25.33
N ASP A 167 22.26 -77.40 -25.64
CA ASP A 167 23.20 -78.11 -26.51
C ASP A 167 22.39 -78.87 -27.57
#